data_AF-A0A2E1XIC8-F1
#
_entry.id   AF-A0A2E1XIC8-F1
#
_cell.length_a   1.000
_cell.length_b   1.000
_cell.length_c   1.000
_cell.angle_alpha   90.00
_cell.angle_beta   90.00
_cell.angle_gamma   90.00
#
_symmetry.space_group_name_H-M   'P 1'
#
loop_
_entity.id
_entity.type
_entity.pdbx_description
1 polymer ?
#
loop_
_entity_poly.entity_id
_entity_poly.type
_entity_poly.pdbx_seq_one_letter_code
_entity_poly.pdbx_strand_id
1 'polypeptide(L)'
;MLMAAHLSRSQQILTAARIVFLNWLAGLQFWLVLEGTALTCGYIVIDAITAALFFRMSRGKWFPAPLCFMHGVLVIYHAGTLFNTGGLFWEKFILNRAFDVELFYVIACALFRIAVTRGNARRV
;
A
#
# COMPACT_ATOMS: atom_id res chain seq x y z
N MET A 1 -5.05 8.13 -6.87
CA MET A 1 -4.72 8.51 -5.46
C MET A 1 -3.87 9.77 -5.30
N LEU A 2 -2.75 9.95 -6.02
CA LEU A 2 -1.77 11.03 -5.75
C LEU A 2 -2.39 12.44 -5.84
N MET A 3 -3.22 12.69 -6.85
CA MET A 3 -3.95 13.96 -6.99
C MET A 3 -4.87 14.22 -5.78
N ALA A 4 -5.66 13.23 -5.36
CA ALA A 4 -6.53 13.36 -4.18
C ALA A 4 -5.71 13.60 -2.90
N ALA A 5 -4.58 12.88 -2.74
CA ALA A 5 -3.66 13.06 -1.63
C ALA A 5 -3.07 14.48 -1.59
N HIS A 6 -2.64 15.02 -2.74
CA HIS A 6 -2.19 16.41 -2.87
C HIS A 6 -3.28 17.40 -2.46
N LEU A 7 -4.51 17.22 -2.95
CA LEU A 7 -5.65 18.08 -2.63
C LEU A 7 -6.02 18.06 -1.14
N SER A 8 -5.74 16.96 -0.43
CA SER A 8 -6.00 16.84 1.01
C SER A 8 -5.10 17.70 1.90
N ARG A 9 -4.03 18.30 1.33
CA ARG A 9 -3.00 19.08 2.04
C ARG A 9 -2.43 18.35 3.26
N SER A 10 -2.40 17.02 3.20
CA SER A 10 -1.86 16.15 4.23
C SER A 10 -0.53 15.57 3.77
N GLN A 11 0.58 16.00 4.37
CA GLN A 11 1.88 15.38 4.11
C GLN A 11 1.84 13.88 4.36
N GLN A 12 1.03 13.43 5.32
CA GLN A 12 0.90 12.03 5.65
C GLN A 12 0.21 11.20 4.56
N ILE A 13 -0.95 11.66 4.10
CA ILE A 13 -1.70 10.95 3.06
C ILE A 13 -0.90 10.98 1.77
N LEU A 14 -0.19 12.07 1.50
CA LEU A 14 0.70 12.19 0.35
C LEU A 14 1.88 11.21 0.44
N THR A 15 2.57 11.13 1.58
CA THR A 15 3.66 10.16 1.78
C THR A 15 3.16 8.73 1.65
N ALA A 16 2.01 8.39 2.24
CA ALA A 16 1.42 7.07 2.10
C ALA A 16 1.06 6.74 0.65
N ALA A 17 0.43 7.68 -0.08
CA ALA A 17 0.11 7.52 -1.49
C ALA A 17 1.37 7.30 -2.35
N ARG A 18 2.47 7.98 -2.04
CA ARG A 18 3.76 7.78 -2.72
C ARG A 18 4.36 6.42 -2.43
N ILE A 19 4.33 5.99 -1.16
CA ILE A 19 4.84 4.68 -0.76
C ILE A 19 4.06 3.57 -1.47
N VAL A 20 2.72 3.60 -1.44
CA VAL A 20 1.86 2.63 -2.16
C VAL A 20 2.17 2.64 -3.66
N PHE A 21 2.33 3.82 -4.26
CA PHE A 21 2.63 3.94 -5.69
C PHE A 21 3.98 3.32 -6.05
N LEU A 22 5.00 3.58 -5.24
CA LEU A 22 6.35 3.06 -5.45
C LEU A 22 6.41 1.55 -5.21
N ASN A 23 5.69 1.03 -4.21
CA ASN A 23 5.54 -0.42 -4.01
C ASN A 23 4.93 -1.07 -5.25
N TRP A 24 3.82 -0.53 -5.77
CA TRP A 24 3.18 -1.05 -6.98
C TRP A 24 4.11 -1.01 -8.21
N LEU A 25 4.83 0.10 -8.42
CA LEU A 25 5.81 0.20 -9.50
C LEU A 25 6.95 -0.80 -9.36
N ALA A 26 7.48 -0.99 -8.15
CA ALA A 26 8.52 -1.98 -7.88
C ALA A 26 8.00 -3.40 -8.14
N GLY A 27 6.78 -3.71 -7.71
CA GLY A 27 6.13 -4.99 -7.97
C GLY A 27 5.94 -5.26 -9.47
N LEU A 28 5.55 -4.24 -10.24
CA LEU A 28 5.47 -4.34 -11.70
C LEU A 28 6.85 -4.57 -12.34
N GLN A 29 7.88 -3.85 -11.89
CA GLN A 29 9.25 -4.02 -12.38
C GLN A 29 9.78 -5.42 -12.08
N PHE A 30 9.54 -5.93 -10.88
CA PHE A 30 9.95 -7.28 -10.49
C PHE A 30 9.24 -8.32 -11.34
N TRP A 31 7.95 -8.12 -11.63
CA TRP A 31 7.21 -9.00 -12.53
C TRP A 31 7.80 -9.06 -13.95
N LEU A 32 8.34 -7.95 -14.45
CA LEU A 32 8.92 -7.88 -15.80
C LEU A 32 10.31 -8.53 -15.89
N VAL A 33 11.03 -8.67 -14.77
CA VAL A 33 12.47 -9.02 -14.77
C VAL A 33 12.79 -10.30 -13.99
N LEU A 34 11.99 -10.64 -12.98
CA LEU A 34 12.22 -11.79 -12.10
C LEU A 34 11.24 -12.92 -12.40
N GLU A 35 11.69 -14.15 -12.17
CA GLU A 35 10.90 -15.36 -12.39
C GLU A 35 10.98 -16.31 -11.19
N GLY A 36 9.98 -17.19 -11.06
CA GLY A 36 9.92 -18.24 -10.05
C GLY A 36 10.14 -17.72 -8.63
N THR A 37 10.99 -18.41 -7.86
CA THR A 37 11.28 -18.09 -6.46
C THR A 37 11.89 -16.69 -6.29
N ALA A 38 12.67 -16.20 -7.25
CA ALA A 38 13.27 -14.86 -7.18
C ALA A 38 12.20 -13.77 -7.19
N LEU A 39 11.13 -13.96 -7.96
CA LEU A 39 9.99 -13.05 -8.00
C LEU A 39 9.27 -13.00 -6.63
N THR A 40 8.95 -14.17 -6.06
CA THR A 40 8.29 -14.27 -4.75
C THR A 40 9.14 -13.64 -3.65
N CYS A 41 10.45 -13.91 -3.61
CA CYS A 41 11.38 -13.26 -2.69
C CYS A 41 11.41 -11.74 -2.88
N GLY A 42 11.36 -11.27 -4.13
CA GLY A 42 11.23 -9.85 -4.45
C GLY A 42 10.00 -9.23 -3.81
N TYR A 43 8.82 -9.85 -3.96
CA TYR A 43 7.58 -9.38 -3.34
C TYR A 43 7.65 -9.33 -1.81
N ILE A 44 8.19 -10.37 -1.17
CA ILE A 44 8.42 -10.38 0.28
C ILE A 44 9.25 -9.17 0.72
N VAL A 45 10.34 -8.88 0.01
CA VAL A 45 11.24 -7.77 0.36
C VAL A 45 10.53 -6.42 0.22
N ILE A 46 9.83 -6.15 -0.89
CA ILE A 46 9.15 -4.86 -1.05
C ILE A 46 8.03 -4.67 -0.03
N ASP A 47 7.26 -5.72 0.26
CA ASP A 47 6.18 -5.64 1.23
C ASP A 47 6.71 -5.50 2.65
N ALA A 48 7.81 -6.17 3.01
CA ALA A 48 8.45 -6.00 4.31
C ALA A 48 8.99 -4.58 4.49
N ILE A 49 9.65 -4.00 3.47
CA ILE A 49 10.10 -2.60 3.49
C ILE A 49 8.90 -1.67 3.64
N THR A 50 7.83 -1.92 2.90
CA THR A 50 6.63 -1.08 2.88
C THR A 50 5.90 -1.14 4.23
N ALA A 51 5.73 -2.34 4.80
CA ALA A 51 5.20 -2.55 6.13
C ALA A 51 6.06 -1.83 7.18
N ALA A 52 7.39 -1.91 7.09
CA ALA A 52 8.28 -1.20 8.02
C ALA A 52 8.14 0.33 7.92
N LEU A 53 8.00 0.87 6.70
CA LEU A 53 7.75 2.30 6.50
C LEU A 53 6.42 2.72 7.13
N PHE A 54 5.34 1.96 6.92
CA PHE A 54 4.04 2.24 7.54
C PHE A 54 4.04 2.04 9.05
N PHE A 55 4.75 1.04 9.56
CA PHE A 55 4.93 0.84 10.99
C PHE A 55 5.58 2.07 11.63
N ARG A 56 6.68 2.58 11.05
CA ARG A 56 7.34 3.81 11.53
C ARG A 56 6.39 5.00 11.46
N MET A 57 5.61 5.10 10.39
CA MET A 57 4.62 6.17 10.20
C MET A 57 3.44 6.08 11.19
N SER A 58 3.08 4.87 11.63
CA SER A 58 1.97 4.59 12.55
C SER A 58 2.27 4.94 14.01
N ARG A 59 3.55 5.18 14.37
CA ARG A 59 3.95 5.57 15.72
C ARG A 59 3.29 6.90 16.12
N GLY A 60 2.17 6.80 16.83
CA GLY A 60 1.34 7.93 17.29
C GLY A 60 0.19 8.31 16.35
N LYS A 61 -0.09 7.53 15.29
CA LYS A 61 -1.12 7.87 14.30
C LYS A 61 -1.83 6.64 13.76
N TRP A 62 -3.16 6.69 13.72
CA TRP A 62 -4.00 5.56 13.31
C TRP A 62 -4.04 5.33 11.79
N PHE A 63 -3.95 6.39 10.99
CA PHE A 63 -4.09 6.31 9.52
C PHE A 63 -3.17 5.27 8.83
N PRO A 64 -1.87 5.15 9.18
CA PRO A 64 -0.98 4.18 8.54
C PRO A 64 -1.12 2.74 9.03
N ALA A 65 -1.84 2.50 10.15
CA ALA A 65 -1.89 1.18 10.76
C ALA A 65 -2.57 0.11 9.87
N PRO A 66 -3.71 0.39 9.20
CA PRO A 66 -4.30 -0.56 8.25
C PRO A 66 -3.36 -0.92 7.10
N LEU A 67 -2.61 0.06 6.57
CA LEU A 67 -1.63 -0.17 5.50
C LEU A 67 -0.45 -1.03 6.00
N CYS A 68 0.04 -0.79 7.21
CA CYS A 68 1.06 -1.62 7.84
C CYS A 68 0.59 -3.07 8.00
N PHE A 69 -0.65 -3.26 8.49
CA PHE A 69 -1.22 -4.59 8.67
C PHE A 69 -1.36 -5.32 7.35
N MET A 70 -1.86 -4.62 6.33
CA MET A 70 -2.06 -5.17 5.00
C MET A 70 -0.77 -5.70 4.36
N HIS A 71 0.30 -4.90 4.34
CA HIS A 71 1.59 -5.37 3.83
C HIS A 71 2.20 -6.48 4.73
N GLY A 72 1.97 -6.44 6.04
CA GLY A 72 2.36 -7.54 6.93
C GLY A 72 1.69 -8.87 6.56
N VAL A 73 0.40 -8.83 6.21
CA VAL A 73 -0.33 -9.99 5.70
C VAL A 73 0.20 -10.45 4.34
N LEU A 74 0.52 -9.53 3.43
CA LEU A 74 1.12 -9.86 2.12
C LEU A 74 2.49 -10.54 2.27
N VAL A 75 3.33 -10.10 3.21
CA VAL A 75 4.60 -10.77 3.54
C VAL A 75 4.36 -12.22 3.94
N ILE A 76 3.39 -12.48 4.84
CA ILE A 76 3.06 -13.83 5.29
C ILE A 76 2.50 -14.66 4.12
N TYR A 77 1.65 -14.06 3.29
CA TYR A 77 1.09 -14.69 2.11
C TYR A 77 2.19 -15.16 1.15
N HIS A 78 3.11 -14.27 0.77
CA HIS A 78 4.21 -14.61 -0.14
C HIS A 78 5.23 -15.58 0.49
N ALA A 79 5.47 -15.48 1.81
CA ALA A 79 6.27 -16.49 2.50
C ALA A 79 5.60 -17.87 2.45
N GLY A 80 4.28 -17.94 2.53
CA GLY A 80 3.52 -19.18 2.38
C GLY A 80 3.56 -19.76 0.96
N THR A 81 3.59 -18.92 -0.07
CA THR A 81 3.72 -19.37 -1.47
C THR A 81 5.12 -19.86 -1.83
N LEU A 82 6.14 -19.62 -1.00
CA LEU A 82 7.44 -20.30 -1.17
C LEU A 82 7.35 -21.82 -0.95
N PHE A 83 6.41 -22.27 -0.12
CA PHE A 83 6.25 -23.69 0.25
C PHE A 83 5.14 -24.40 -0.53
N ASN A 84 4.25 -23.63 -1.14
CA ASN A 84 3.19 -24.13 -2.02
C ASN A 84 3.44 -23.58 -3.41
N THR A 85 3.57 -24.43 -4.42
CA THR A 85 3.64 -24.05 -5.84
C THR A 85 2.33 -23.44 -6.37
N GLY A 86 1.62 -22.67 -5.55
CA GLY A 86 0.45 -21.89 -5.91
C GLY A 86 0.76 -21.08 -7.16
N GLY A 87 -0.07 -21.24 -8.17
CA GLY A 87 0.21 -20.69 -9.49
C GLY A 87 0.38 -19.17 -9.43
N LEU A 88 1.41 -18.67 -10.14
CA LEU A 88 1.72 -17.26 -10.36
C LEU A 88 0.51 -16.38 -10.69
N PHE A 89 -0.58 -16.97 -11.20
CA PHE A 89 -1.85 -16.31 -11.40
C PHE A 89 -2.46 -15.75 -10.10
N TRP A 90 -2.51 -16.54 -9.02
CA TRP A 90 -3.13 -16.15 -7.77
C TRP A 90 -2.34 -15.06 -7.04
N GLU A 91 -1.01 -15.13 -7.10
CA GLU A 91 -0.14 -14.10 -6.54
C GLU A 91 -0.42 -12.74 -7.22
N LYS A 92 -0.47 -12.72 -8.56
CA LYS A 92 -0.78 -11.50 -9.33
C LYS A 92 -2.16 -10.96 -9.03
N PHE A 93 -3.15 -11.84 -8.94
CA PHE A 93 -4.51 -11.45 -8.62
C PHE A 93 -4.58 -10.79 -7.24
N ILE A 94 -3.97 -11.42 -6.22
CA ILE A 94 -3.97 -10.91 -4.84
C ILE A 94 -3.21 -9.58 -4.75
N LEU A 95 -2.04 -9.45 -5.36
CA LEU A 95 -1.28 -8.19 -5.41
C LEU A 95 -2.09 -7.04 -6.03
N ASN A 96 -2.74 -7.28 -7.17
CA ASN A 96 -3.58 -6.25 -7.79
C ASN A 96 -4.80 -5.89 -6.94
N ARG A 97 -5.47 -6.87 -6.32
CA ARG A 97 -6.60 -6.60 -5.43
C ARG A 97 -6.16 -5.85 -4.18
N ALA A 98 -4.98 -6.18 -3.65
CA ALA A 98 -4.41 -5.49 -2.50
C ALA A 98 -4.14 -4.01 -2.84
N PHE A 99 -3.49 -3.76 -3.98
CA PHE A 99 -3.28 -2.40 -4.47
C PHE A 99 -4.59 -1.62 -4.65
N ASP A 100 -5.63 -2.24 -5.22
CA ASP A 100 -6.94 -1.58 -5.38
C ASP A 100 -7.52 -1.17 -4.02
N VAL A 101 -7.46 -2.04 -3.01
CA VAL A 101 -7.94 -1.76 -1.65
C VAL A 101 -7.14 -0.61 -1.01
N GLU A 102 -5.81 -0.60 -1.15
CA GLU A 102 -4.97 0.49 -0.67
C GLU A 102 -5.30 1.82 -1.37
N LEU A 103 -5.50 1.76 -2.69
CA LEU A 103 -5.89 2.89 -3.52
C LEU A 103 -7.21 3.49 -3.02
N PHE A 104 -8.24 2.66 -2.84
CA PHE A 104 -9.54 3.08 -2.32
C PHE A 104 -9.41 3.66 -0.91
N TYR A 105 -8.67 3.01 -0.01
CA TYR A 105 -8.46 3.48 1.34
C TYR A 105 -7.81 4.87 1.38
N VAL A 106 -6.70 5.06 0.65
CA VAL A 106 -5.98 6.34 0.60
C VAL A 106 -6.86 7.45 0.00
N ILE A 107 -7.60 7.15 -1.07
CA ILE A 107 -8.54 8.10 -1.68
C ILE A 107 -9.66 8.47 -0.71
N ALA A 108 -10.27 7.49 -0.04
CA ALA A 108 -11.34 7.74 0.93
C ALA A 108 -10.86 8.62 2.08
N CYS A 109 -9.69 8.33 2.65
CA CYS A 109 -9.09 9.17 3.70
C CYS A 109 -8.76 10.59 3.19
N ALA A 110 -8.27 10.73 1.96
CA ALA A 110 -8.01 12.02 1.36
C ALA A 110 -9.30 12.85 1.22
N LEU A 111 -10.35 12.25 0.67
CA LEU A 111 -11.66 12.88 0.48
C LEU A 111 -12.31 13.25 1.82
N PHE A 112 -12.27 12.35 2.81
CA PHE A 112 -12.78 12.61 4.16
C PHE A 112 -12.10 13.84 4.78
N ARG A 113 -10.77 13.93 4.69
CA ARG A 113 -10.04 15.09 5.21
C ARG A 113 -10.40 16.38 4.48
N ILE A 114 -10.56 16.33 3.15
CA ILE A 114 -11.00 17.50 2.36
C ILE A 114 -12.38 17.95 2.81
N ALA A 115 -13.33 17.02 2.98
CA ALA A 115 -14.69 17.31 3.42
C ALA A 115 -14.71 17.94 4.81
N VAL A 116 -13.97 17.39 5.77
CA VAL A 116 -13.88 17.94 7.14
C VAL A 116 -13.26 19.34 7.14
N THR A 117 -12.15 19.53 6.41
CA THR A 117 -11.47 20.83 6.34
C THR A 117 -12.36 21.91 5.71
N ARG A 118 -13.05 21.57 4.61
CA ARG A 118 -13.98 22.48 3.93
C ARG A 118 -15.26 22.73 4.74
N GLY A 119 -15.76 21.72 5.44
CA GLY A 119 -16.93 21.84 6.32
C GLY A 119 -16.66 22.76 7.50
N ASN A 120 -15.48 22.66 8.12
CA ASN A 120 -15.07 23.57 9.19
C ASN A 120 -14.90 25.01 8.68
N ALA A 121 -14.33 25.20 7.47
CA ALA A 121 -14.19 26.52 6.86
C ALA A 121 -15.53 27.19 6.49
N ARG A 122 -16.65 26.44 6.44
CA ARG A 122 -18.00 26.99 6.23
C ARG A 122 -18.75 27.32 7.52
N ARG A 123 -18.22 26.90 8.68
CA ARG A 123 -18.82 27.14 10.01
C ARG A 123 -18.16 28.28 10.78
N VAL A 124 -17.09 28.86 10.24
CA VAL A 124 -16.39 30.06 10.73
C VAL A 124 -16.72 31.20 9.80
#